data_AF-A0A1Z9F3X4-F1
#
_entry.id   AF-A0A1Z9F3X4-F1
#
_cell.length_a   1.000
_cell.length_b   1.000
_cell.length_c   1.000
_cell.angle_alpha   90.00
_cell.angle_beta   90.00
_cell.angle_gamma   90.00
#
_symmetry.space_group_name_H-M   'P 1'
#
loop_
_entity.id
_entity.type
_entity.pdbx_description
1 polymer ?
#
loop_
_entity_poly.entity_id
_entity_poly.type
_entity_poly.pdbx_seq_one_letter_code
_entity_poly.pdbx_strand_id
1 'polypeptide(L)'
;MEEFLEEYNEELRDREDEIIAAIVAALSLSFNRLLQRIYDQSQSGQFLNLSIEAEIRDLFEPLIPDQSDDYLELFEDLLRDSTAQGLDSAAKLVEPVVDSPVSVSIQAAAVAAAAIRARGYLERHGRTLASEVAGSISQGLVTPTSVAEMKRAFKSRLNVVKSRAAVIVRTESFRSFNEASRAYFSQNGIKLVIYYATVDDRTCPYCAAQAGRVFKVNAIRVPRHPNCRCILVPYLSNEFGRNREYDAFRRSHRNAVHRYARSRGIELDDGPAYFEQSQPLPVRKDATN
;
A
#
# COMPACT_ATOMS: atom_id res chain seq x y z
N MET A 1 -10.04 7.82 -21.61
CA MET A 1 -8.95 7.05 -20.97
C MET A 1 -8.47 7.75 -19.71
N GLU A 2 -8.03 9.01 -19.77
CA GLU A 2 -7.52 9.74 -18.59
C GLU A 2 -8.60 9.92 -17.50
N GLU A 3 -9.76 10.47 -17.84
CA GLU A 3 -10.91 10.63 -16.93
C GLU A 3 -11.35 9.30 -16.28
N PHE A 4 -11.40 8.22 -17.07
CA PHE A 4 -11.70 6.87 -16.57
C PHE A 4 -10.67 6.38 -15.53
N LEU A 5 -9.39 6.64 -15.75
CA LEU A 5 -8.33 6.27 -14.81
C LEU A 5 -8.38 7.12 -13.54
N GLU A 6 -8.84 8.37 -13.64
CA GLU A 6 -9.01 9.26 -12.48
C GLU A 6 -10.18 8.81 -11.61
N GLU A 7 -11.37 8.57 -12.18
CA GLU A 7 -12.56 8.07 -11.48
C GLU A 7 -12.24 6.79 -10.69
N TYR A 8 -11.55 5.87 -11.34
CA TYR A 8 -11.18 4.61 -10.73
C TYR A 8 -10.18 4.78 -9.56
N ASN A 9 -9.24 5.72 -9.69
CA ASN A 9 -8.30 6.04 -8.61
C ASN A 9 -9.02 6.70 -7.41
N GLU A 10 -10.07 7.48 -7.65
CA GLU A 10 -10.89 8.08 -6.60
C GLU A 10 -11.68 7.01 -5.84
N GLU A 11 -12.34 6.10 -6.55
CA GLU A 11 -13.14 5.02 -5.94
C GLU A 11 -12.27 4.08 -5.08
N LEU A 12 -11.08 3.70 -5.58
CA LEU A 12 -10.14 2.91 -4.80
C LEU A 12 -9.62 3.67 -3.56
N ARG A 13 -9.40 4.98 -3.69
CA ARG A 13 -8.94 5.82 -2.58
C ARG A 13 -9.98 5.94 -1.48
N ASP A 14 -11.25 6.09 -1.83
CA ASP A 14 -12.33 6.19 -0.82
C ASP A 14 -12.41 4.89 -0.03
N ARG A 15 -12.32 3.74 -0.71
CA ARG A 15 -12.28 2.43 -0.05
C ARG A 15 -11.05 2.25 0.84
N GLU A 16 -9.89 2.70 0.39
CA GLU A 16 -8.67 2.72 1.23
C GLU A 16 -8.87 3.56 2.49
N ASP A 17 -9.41 4.77 2.35
CA ASP A 17 -9.58 5.69 3.47
C ASP A 17 -10.60 5.16 4.50
N GLU A 18 -11.66 4.46 4.05
CA GLU A 18 -12.60 3.72 4.92
C GLU A 18 -11.89 2.62 5.74
N ILE A 19 -11.14 1.75 5.07
CA ILE A 19 -10.43 0.64 5.73
C ILE A 19 -9.34 1.16 6.66
N ILE A 20 -8.62 2.21 6.25
CA ILE A 20 -7.64 2.89 7.11
C ILE A 20 -8.33 3.43 8.36
N ALA A 21 -9.48 4.08 8.23
CA ALA A 21 -10.24 4.60 9.36
C ALA A 21 -10.67 3.48 10.31
N ALA A 22 -11.18 2.36 9.79
CA ALA A 22 -11.55 1.18 10.57
C ALA A 22 -10.35 0.61 11.36
N ILE A 23 -9.21 0.39 10.69
CA ILE A 23 -7.99 -0.11 11.33
C ILE A 23 -7.48 0.87 12.40
N VAL A 24 -7.47 2.16 12.11
CA VAL A 24 -7.03 3.22 13.04
C VAL A 24 -7.94 3.31 14.26
N ALA A 25 -9.26 3.17 14.06
CA ALA A 25 -10.24 3.15 15.15
C ALA A 25 -10.01 1.93 16.06
N ALA A 26 -9.86 0.75 15.46
CA ALA A 26 -9.56 -0.48 16.19
C ALA A 26 -8.24 -0.34 16.98
N LEU A 27 -7.14 0.10 16.36
CA LEU A 27 -5.86 0.36 17.04
C LEU A 27 -5.99 1.35 18.21
N SER A 28 -6.88 2.35 18.10
CA SER A 28 -7.09 3.35 19.16
C SER A 28 -7.85 2.78 20.35
N LEU A 29 -8.91 2.01 20.08
CA LEU A 29 -9.72 1.36 21.11
C LEU A 29 -8.87 0.43 21.97
N SER A 30 -8.13 -0.41 21.28
CA SER A 30 -7.09 -1.31 21.73
C SER A 30 -6.07 -0.65 22.67
N PHE A 31 -5.48 0.45 22.20
CA PHE A 31 -4.52 1.21 22.99
C PHE A 31 -5.15 1.85 24.24
N ASN A 32 -6.39 2.35 24.13
CA ASN A 32 -7.07 2.94 25.28
C ASN A 32 -7.40 1.89 26.36
N ARG A 33 -7.80 0.68 25.97
CA ARG A 33 -8.02 -0.45 26.90
C ARG A 33 -6.74 -0.80 27.67
N LEU A 34 -5.60 -0.83 26.98
CA LEU A 34 -4.30 -1.03 27.60
C LEU A 34 -3.97 0.07 28.61
N LEU A 35 -4.12 1.34 28.23
CA LEU A 35 -3.84 2.46 29.13
C LEU A 35 -4.71 2.43 30.40
N GLN A 36 -5.99 2.06 30.27
CA GLN A 36 -6.88 1.91 31.42
C GLN A 36 -6.38 0.81 32.37
N ARG A 37 -6.04 -0.38 31.85
CA ARG A 37 -5.51 -1.48 32.67
C ARG A 37 -4.20 -1.12 33.39
N ILE A 38 -3.27 -0.46 32.69
CA ILE A 38 -2.01 0.04 33.30
C ILE A 38 -2.32 1.00 34.45
N TYR A 39 -3.26 1.91 34.26
CA TYR A 39 -3.66 2.86 35.28
C TYR A 39 -4.27 2.16 36.51
N ASP A 40 -5.15 1.19 36.31
CA ASP A 40 -5.80 0.43 37.38
C ASP A 40 -4.79 -0.41 38.19
N GLN A 41 -3.81 -1.04 37.52
CA GLN A 41 -2.69 -1.73 38.17
C GLN A 41 -1.81 -0.77 38.99
N SER A 42 -1.70 0.49 38.55
CA SER A 42 -0.90 1.51 39.25
C SER A 42 -1.54 1.92 40.56
N GLN A 43 -2.87 2.03 40.58
CA GLN A 43 -3.63 2.43 41.76
C GLN A 43 -3.74 1.30 42.80
N SER A 44 -3.71 0.04 42.36
CA SER A 44 -3.81 -1.14 43.23
C SER A 44 -2.48 -1.58 43.86
N GLY A 45 -1.35 -0.97 43.50
CA GLY A 45 -0.02 -1.32 44.03
C GLY A 45 0.54 -2.66 43.54
N GLN A 46 -0.06 -3.27 42.52
CA GLN A 46 0.28 -4.61 42.01
C GLN A 46 1.42 -4.64 40.97
N PHE A 47 2.11 -3.53 40.73
CA PHE A 47 3.22 -3.45 39.76
C PHE A 47 4.46 -4.32 40.11
N LEU A 48 4.50 -4.97 41.27
CA LEU A 48 5.71 -5.56 41.85
C LEU A 48 5.90 -7.08 41.57
N ASN A 49 5.06 -7.73 40.77
CA ASN A 49 5.27 -9.13 40.38
C ASN A 49 5.65 -9.26 38.89
N LEU A 50 6.80 -9.89 38.67
CA LEU A 50 7.62 -9.92 37.46
C LEU A 50 7.11 -10.83 36.31
N SER A 51 5.86 -10.67 35.87
CA SER A 51 5.35 -11.17 34.56
C SER A 51 5.05 -10.04 33.55
N ILE A 52 5.39 -8.80 33.90
CA ILE A 52 5.03 -7.55 33.22
C ILE A 52 5.26 -7.59 31.69
N GLU A 53 6.36 -8.16 31.21
CA GLU A 53 6.60 -8.22 29.76
C GLU A 53 5.66 -9.18 29.01
N ALA A 54 5.37 -10.36 29.59
CA ALA A 54 4.48 -11.33 28.97
C ALA A 54 3.03 -10.83 29.06
N GLU A 55 2.63 -10.30 30.22
CA GLU A 55 1.31 -9.68 30.39
C GLU A 55 1.14 -8.45 29.50
N ILE A 56 2.10 -7.52 29.40
CA ILE A 56 1.95 -6.35 28.50
C ILE A 56 1.90 -6.75 27.02
N ARG A 57 2.62 -7.81 26.62
CA ARG A 57 2.50 -8.36 25.26
C ARG A 57 1.10 -8.93 25.03
N ASP A 58 0.56 -9.68 25.99
CA ASP A 58 -0.81 -10.19 25.95
C ASP A 58 -1.85 -9.06 26.05
N LEU A 59 -1.53 -7.92 26.68
CA LEU A 59 -2.42 -6.74 26.75
C LEU A 59 -2.49 -5.94 25.42
N PHE A 60 -1.58 -6.19 24.48
CA PHE A 60 -1.65 -5.74 23.08
C PHE A 60 -2.32 -6.76 22.15
N GLU A 61 -3.11 -7.67 22.73
CA GLU A 61 -4.09 -8.58 22.10
C GLU A 61 -4.77 -8.11 20.82
N PRO A 62 -5.12 -6.84 20.64
CA PRO A 62 -5.74 -6.37 19.39
C PRO A 62 -4.92 -6.50 18.10
N LEU A 63 -3.76 -7.16 18.10
CA LEU A 63 -3.10 -7.63 16.88
C LEU A 63 -2.73 -9.13 16.94
N ILE A 64 -3.17 -9.81 17.99
CA ILE A 64 -3.04 -11.25 18.21
C ILE A 64 -4.40 -11.85 17.83
N PRO A 65 -4.43 -12.92 17.02
CA PRO A 65 -5.67 -13.54 16.57
C PRO A 65 -6.40 -14.20 17.75
N ASP A 66 -7.29 -13.45 18.38
CA ASP A 66 -8.50 -14.00 18.96
C ASP A 66 -9.52 -14.23 17.82
N GLN A 67 -10.53 -15.07 18.06
CA GLN A 67 -11.42 -15.75 17.09
C GLN A 67 -12.24 -14.87 16.13
N SER A 68 -12.01 -13.55 16.09
CA SER A 68 -12.47 -12.61 15.05
C SER A 68 -11.27 -11.82 14.51
N ASP A 69 -10.58 -12.33 13.48
CA ASP A 69 -9.50 -11.59 12.82
C ASP A 69 -10.10 -10.49 11.91
N ASP A 70 -10.74 -9.51 12.54
CA ASP A 70 -11.43 -8.38 11.87
C ASP A 70 -10.49 -7.67 10.89
N TYR A 71 -9.18 -7.62 11.20
CA TYR A 71 -8.17 -7.06 10.30
C TYR A 71 -7.99 -7.92 9.05
N LEU A 72 -7.94 -9.24 9.19
CA LEU A 72 -7.89 -10.14 8.05
C LEU A 72 -9.14 -9.97 7.18
N GLU A 73 -10.34 -9.91 7.78
CA GLU A 73 -11.59 -9.68 7.02
C GLU A 73 -11.56 -8.34 6.28
N LEU A 74 -11.15 -7.26 6.95
CA LEU A 74 -10.97 -5.94 6.31
C LEU A 74 -9.96 -5.98 5.15
N PHE A 75 -8.85 -6.71 5.31
CA PHE A 75 -7.88 -6.88 4.21
C PHE A 75 -8.43 -7.79 3.11
N GLU A 76 -9.14 -8.87 3.42
CA GLU A 76 -9.73 -9.75 2.42
C GLU A 76 -10.75 -9.00 1.55
N ASP A 77 -11.63 -8.22 2.16
CA ASP A 77 -12.61 -7.41 1.45
C ASP A 77 -11.92 -6.32 0.61
N LEU A 78 -10.98 -5.56 1.19
CA LEU A 78 -10.21 -4.55 0.46
C LEU A 78 -9.51 -5.15 -0.76
N LEU A 79 -8.83 -6.29 -0.59
CA LEU A 79 -8.03 -6.87 -1.67
C LEU A 79 -8.91 -7.60 -2.70
N ARG A 80 -10.08 -8.12 -2.30
CA ARG A 80 -11.10 -8.63 -3.22
C ARG A 80 -11.63 -7.50 -4.10
N ASP A 81 -12.01 -6.37 -3.49
CA ASP A 81 -12.49 -5.18 -4.20
C ASP A 81 -11.41 -4.66 -5.15
N SER A 82 -10.20 -4.42 -4.65
CA SER A 82 -9.05 -3.94 -5.44
C SER A 82 -8.74 -4.87 -6.63
N THR A 83 -8.85 -6.18 -6.43
CA THR A 83 -8.63 -7.18 -7.50
C THR A 83 -9.73 -7.12 -8.54
N ALA A 84 -11.00 -7.12 -8.12
CA ALA A 84 -12.17 -7.10 -9.01
C ALA A 84 -12.17 -5.85 -9.87
N GLN A 85 -12.02 -4.71 -9.21
CA GLN A 85 -11.93 -3.43 -9.87
C GLN A 85 -10.68 -3.39 -10.82
N GLY A 86 -9.55 -4.04 -10.46
CA GLY A 86 -8.37 -4.20 -11.33
C GLY A 86 -8.59 -4.99 -12.61
N LEU A 87 -9.43 -6.01 -12.55
CA LEU A 87 -9.88 -6.77 -13.72
C LEU A 87 -10.82 -5.93 -14.59
N ASP A 88 -11.78 -5.21 -13.99
CA ASP A 88 -12.72 -4.33 -14.70
C ASP A 88 -11.99 -3.20 -15.44
N SER A 89 -11.08 -2.52 -14.75
CA SER A 89 -10.20 -1.50 -15.33
C SER A 89 -9.42 -2.04 -16.53
N ALA A 90 -8.82 -3.21 -16.39
CA ALA A 90 -8.06 -3.81 -17.47
C ALA A 90 -8.93 -4.22 -18.66
N ALA A 91 -10.14 -4.72 -18.41
CA ALA A 91 -11.10 -5.06 -19.46
C ALA A 91 -11.50 -3.82 -20.27
N LYS A 92 -11.92 -2.75 -19.61
CA LYS A 92 -12.30 -1.48 -20.25
C LYS A 92 -11.16 -0.84 -21.04
N LEU A 93 -9.92 -0.91 -20.53
CA LEU A 93 -8.75 -0.37 -21.23
C LEU A 93 -8.39 -1.15 -22.50
N VAL A 94 -8.88 -2.39 -22.64
CA VAL A 94 -8.52 -3.31 -23.72
C VAL A 94 -9.66 -3.48 -24.73
N GLU A 95 -10.91 -3.24 -24.31
CA GLU A 95 -12.14 -3.31 -25.12
C GLU A 95 -12.04 -2.66 -26.50
N PRO A 96 -11.44 -1.46 -26.69
CA PRO A 96 -11.39 -0.81 -28.00
C PRO A 96 -10.54 -1.55 -29.04
N VAL A 97 -9.79 -2.57 -28.64
CA VAL A 97 -8.71 -3.16 -29.46
C VAL A 97 -8.71 -4.68 -29.48
N VAL A 98 -9.31 -5.35 -28.50
CA VAL A 98 -9.46 -6.80 -28.50
C VAL A 98 -10.92 -7.15 -28.71
N ASP A 99 -11.24 -7.69 -29.89
CA ASP A 99 -12.61 -8.04 -30.29
C ASP A 99 -13.28 -9.08 -29.37
N SER A 100 -12.50 -9.95 -28.73
CA SER A 100 -13.00 -11.01 -27.87
C SER A 100 -11.99 -11.32 -26.77
N PRO A 101 -11.93 -10.49 -25.71
CA PRO A 101 -10.96 -10.70 -24.66
C PRO A 101 -11.28 -11.96 -23.86
N VAL A 102 -10.24 -12.67 -23.47
CA VAL A 102 -10.33 -13.82 -22.56
C VAL A 102 -10.72 -13.30 -21.18
N SER A 103 -11.72 -13.94 -20.57
CA SER A 103 -12.09 -13.66 -19.19
C SER A 103 -10.97 -14.10 -18.25
N VAL A 104 -10.53 -13.20 -17.38
CA VAL A 104 -9.48 -13.46 -16.42
C VAL A 104 -10.06 -13.38 -15.02
N SER A 105 -9.78 -14.41 -14.22
CA SER A 105 -10.11 -14.43 -12.80
C SER A 105 -8.86 -14.67 -11.97
N ILE A 106 -8.80 -14.04 -10.80
CA ILE A 106 -7.79 -14.31 -9.79
C ILE A 106 -8.40 -15.29 -8.80
N GLN A 107 -7.66 -16.34 -8.44
CA GLN A 107 -8.13 -17.34 -7.49
C GLN A 107 -8.34 -16.70 -6.11
N ALA A 108 -9.45 -17.03 -5.45
CA ALA A 108 -9.73 -16.56 -4.09
C ALA A 108 -8.59 -16.85 -3.10
N ALA A 109 -7.92 -18.00 -3.26
CA ALA A 109 -6.76 -18.37 -2.45
C ALA A 109 -5.58 -17.38 -2.60
N ALA A 110 -5.39 -16.78 -3.78
CA ALA A 110 -4.33 -15.79 -4.00
C ALA A 110 -4.66 -14.45 -3.28
N VAL A 111 -5.92 -14.04 -3.28
CA VAL A 111 -6.41 -12.86 -2.55
C VAL A 111 -6.28 -13.09 -1.04
N ALA A 112 -6.74 -14.24 -0.53
CA ALA A 112 -6.60 -14.61 0.88
C ALA A 112 -5.11 -14.64 1.31
N ALA A 113 -4.23 -15.22 0.49
CA ALA A 113 -2.80 -15.22 0.77
C ALA A 113 -2.21 -13.79 0.79
N ALA A 114 -2.71 -12.87 -0.02
CA ALA A 114 -2.31 -11.46 0.02
C ALA A 114 -2.81 -10.76 1.29
N ALA A 115 -4.05 -11.02 1.70
CA ALA A 115 -4.62 -10.47 2.92
C ALA A 115 -3.86 -10.94 4.17
N ILE A 116 -3.51 -12.24 4.24
CA ILE A 116 -2.67 -12.79 5.31
C ILE A 116 -1.31 -12.07 5.39
N ARG A 117 -0.68 -11.77 4.24
CA ARG A 117 0.59 -11.01 4.21
C ARG A 117 0.39 -9.57 4.72
N ALA A 118 -0.64 -8.88 4.25
CA ALA A 118 -0.98 -7.52 4.66
C ALA A 118 -1.21 -7.43 6.18
N ARG A 119 -2.04 -8.33 6.70
CA ARG A 119 -2.29 -8.52 8.13
C ARG A 119 -1.01 -8.81 8.91
N GLY A 120 -0.14 -9.67 8.40
CA GLY A 120 1.16 -9.98 9.00
C GLY A 120 2.12 -8.78 9.08
N TYR A 121 2.07 -7.85 8.12
CA TYR A 121 2.83 -6.59 8.21
C TYR A 121 2.29 -5.70 9.34
N LEU A 122 0.97 -5.59 9.47
CA LEU A 122 0.33 -4.79 10.52
C LEU A 122 0.63 -5.38 11.91
N GLU A 123 0.48 -6.69 12.06
CA GLU A 123 0.81 -7.42 13.28
C GLU A 123 2.25 -7.15 13.74
N ARG A 124 3.22 -7.22 12.82
CA ARG A 124 4.62 -6.96 13.15
C ARG A 124 4.81 -5.59 13.78
N HIS A 125 4.17 -4.56 13.20
CA HIS A 125 4.28 -3.20 13.72
C HIS A 125 3.67 -3.03 15.12
N GLY A 126 2.55 -3.69 15.41
CA GLY A 126 2.01 -3.60 16.75
C GLY A 126 2.69 -4.49 17.78
N ARG A 127 3.27 -5.63 17.39
CA ARG A 127 4.18 -6.37 18.27
C ARG A 127 5.38 -5.50 18.67
N THR A 128 5.92 -4.71 17.74
CA THR A 128 6.96 -3.72 18.05
C THR A 128 6.45 -2.66 19.03
N LEU A 129 5.28 -2.09 18.80
CA LEU A 129 4.67 -1.13 19.73
C LEU A 129 4.48 -1.72 21.13
N ALA A 130 3.98 -2.95 21.23
CA ALA A 130 3.80 -3.65 22.48
C ALA A 130 5.09 -3.81 23.26
N SER A 131 6.15 -4.26 22.57
CA SER A 131 7.47 -4.41 23.17
C SER A 131 8.07 -3.07 23.63
N GLU A 132 7.87 -2.00 22.87
CA GLU A 132 8.36 -0.65 23.24
C GLU A 132 7.62 -0.08 24.45
N VAL A 133 6.31 -0.31 24.55
CA VAL A 133 5.50 0.08 25.71
C VAL A 133 5.92 -0.71 26.95
N ALA A 134 6.09 -2.03 26.83
CA ALA A 134 6.53 -2.89 27.93
C ALA A 134 7.91 -2.49 28.48
N GLY A 135 8.87 -2.24 27.58
CA GLY A 135 10.21 -1.78 27.96
C GLY A 135 10.19 -0.43 28.66
N SER A 136 9.36 0.50 28.17
CA SER A 136 9.21 1.84 28.77
C SER A 136 8.59 1.80 30.17
N ILE A 137 7.61 0.92 30.39
CA ILE A 137 7.01 0.70 31.72
C ILE A 137 8.07 0.13 32.67
N SER A 138 8.81 -0.88 32.24
CA SER A 138 9.88 -1.49 33.04
C SER A 138 10.95 -0.47 33.44
N GLN A 139 11.32 0.43 32.52
CA GLN A 139 12.26 1.52 32.82
C GLN A 139 11.68 2.56 33.78
N GLY A 140 10.39 2.88 33.66
CA GLY A 140 9.67 3.80 34.55
C GLY A 140 9.52 3.29 35.98
N LEU A 141 9.65 1.97 36.22
CA LEU A 141 9.73 1.40 37.58
C LEU A 141 11.08 1.67 38.24
N VAL A 142 12.15 1.82 37.45
CA VAL A 142 13.51 2.08 37.93
C VAL A 142 13.81 3.58 38.01
N THR A 143 13.23 4.36 37.09
CA THR A 143 13.50 5.79 36.93
C THR A 143 12.22 6.58 37.17
N PRO A 144 12.22 7.66 37.98
CA PRO A 144 11.02 8.47 38.22
C PRO A 144 10.59 9.20 36.95
N THR A 145 9.81 8.52 36.12
CA THR A 145 9.19 9.03 34.91
C THR A 145 7.72 9.23 35.21
N SER A 146 7.15 10.40 34.91
CA SER A 146 5.74 10.63 35.21
C SER A 146 4.83 9.79 34.29
N VAL A 147 3.67 9.38 34.81
CA VAL A 147 2.63 8.69 34.02
C VAL A 147 2.22 9.52 32.78
N ALA A 148 2.24 10.85 32.91
CA ALA A 148 1.93 11.76 31.82
C ALA A 148 2.97 11.69 30.68
N GLU A 149 4.25 11.58 31.00
CA GLU A 149 5.32 11.43 30.00
C GLU A 149 5.24 10.08 29.29
N MET A 150 5.02 8.99 30.04
CA MET A 150 4.83 7.65 29.44
C MET A 150 3.63 7.63 28.48
N LYS A 151 2.50 8.22 28.89
CA LYS A 151 1.30 8.32 28.02
C LYS A 151 1.59 9.08 26.73
N ARG A 152 2.36 10.17 26.79
CA ARG A 152 2.77 10.94 25.59
C ARG A 152 3.67 10.10 24.68
N ALA A 153 4.66 9.40 25.24
CA ALA A 153 5.55 8.54 24.49
C ALA A 153 4.76 7.42 23.77
N PHE A 154 3.85 6.75 24.47
CA PHE A 154 3.05 5.67 23.93
C PHE A 154 2.12 6.14 22.80
N LYS A 155 1.48 7.31 22.97
CA LYS A 155 0.66 7.92 21.92
C LYS A 155 1.47 8.24 20.66
N SER A 156 2.72 8.71 20.83
CA SER A 156 3.63 8.96 19.71
C SER A 156 3.92 7.67 18.93
N ARG A 157 4.23 6.57 19.64
CA ARG A 157 4.48 5.26 19.02
C ARG A 157 3.23 4.70 18.33
N LEU A 158 2.05 4.85 18.93
CA LEU A 158 0.78 4.47 18.30
C LEU A 158 0.56 5.21 16.97
N ASN A 159 0.87 6.51 16.92
CA ASN A 159 0.73 7.30 15.69
C ASN A 159 1.65 6.78 14.57
N VAL A 160 2.84 6.26 14.91
CA VAL A 160 3.72 5.59 13.94
C VAL A 160 3.04 4.33 13.39
N VAL A 161 2.47 3.48 14.25
CA VAL A 161 1.76 2.27 13.79
C VAL A 161 0.56 2.61 12.91
N LYS A 162 -0.23 3.62 13.28
CA LYS A 162 -1.35 4.12 12.45
C LYS A 162 -0.88 4.59 11.08
N SER A 163 0.23 5.34 11.03
CA SER A 163 0.83 5.76 9.77
C SER A 163 1.28 4.55 8.93
N ARG A 164 1.88 3.53 9.55
CA ARG A 164 2.28 2.28 8.88
C ARG A 164 1.08 1.48 8.37
N ALA A 165 -0.01 1.39 9.13
CA ALA A 165 -1.25 0.76 8.69
C ALA A 165 -1.77 1.41 7.39
N ALA A 166 -1.77 2.74 7.35
CA ALA A 166 -2.17 3.49 6.16
C ALA A 166 -1.26 3.22 4.95
N VAL A 167 0.05 3.03 5.17
CA VAL A 167 0.98 2.63 4.11
C VAL A 167 0.69 1.21 3.62
N ILE A 168 0.42 0.27 4.53
CA ILE A 168 0.14 -1.13 4.19
C ILE A 168 -1.13 -1.22 3.34
N VAL A 169 -2.24 -0.62 3.81
CA VAL A 169 -3.52 -0.60 3.08
C VAL A 169 -3.31 -0.13 1.64
N ARG A 170 -2.73 1.05 1.46
CA ARG A 170 -2.49 1.64 0.12
C ARG A 170 -1.54 0.82 -0.74
N THR A 171 -0.54 0.19 -0.15
CA THR A 171 0.44 -0.57 -0.92
C THR A 171 -0.17 -1.90 -1.37
N GLU A 172 -0.92 -2.59 -0.50
CA GLU A 172 -1.48 -3.90 -0.82
C GLU A 172 -2.71 -3.81 -1.74
N SER A 173 -3.54 -2.76 -1.61
CA SER A 173 -4.65 -2.45 -2.53
C SER A 173 -4.15 -2.25 -3.96
N PHE A 174 -3.23 -1.29 -4.16
CA PHE A 174 -2.64 -1.02 -5.48
C PHE A 174 -1.82 -2.18 -6.01
N ARG A 175 -1.24 -3.03 -5.15
CA ARG A 175 -0.57 -4.26 -5.59
C ARG A 175 -1.58 -5.23 -6.17
N SER A 176 -2.67 -5.49 -5.46
CA SER A 176 -3.71 -6.42 -5.91
C SER A 176 -4.37 -5.93 -7.19
N PHE A 177 -4.68 -4.63 -7.26
CA PHE A 177 -5.15 -3.96 -8.47
C PHE A 177 -4.21 -4.20 -9.67
N ASN A 178 -2.95 -3.81 -9.54
CA ASN A 178 -1.99 -3.89 -10.64
C ASN A 178 -1.66 -5.34 -11.03
N GLU A 179 -1.61 -6.26 -10.07
CA GLU A 179 -1.40 -7.68 -10.37
C GLU A 179 -2.56 -8.28 -11.15
N ALA A 180 -3.80 -7.92 -10.80
CA ALA A 180 -4.99 -8.31 -11.53
C ALA A 180 -4.99 -7.74 -12.95
N SER A 181 -4.74 -6.43 -13.11
CA SER A 181 -4.68 -5.80 -14.43
C SER A 181 -3.56 -6.37 -15.29
N ARG A 182 -2.37 -6.59 -14.71
CA ARG A 182 -1.23 -7.19 -15.42
C ARG A 182 -1.50 -8.63 -15.84
N ALA A 183 -2.18 -9.42 -15.00
CA ALA A 183 -2.61 -10.77 -15.35
C ALA A 183 -3.60 -10.74 -16.52
N TYR A 184 -4.56 -9.81 -16.48
CA TYR A 184 -5.52 -9.58 -17.57
C TYR A 184 -4.81 -9.26 -18.89
N PHE A 185 -3.89 -8.28 -18.87
CA PHE A 185 -3.10 -7.90 -20.04
C PHE A 185 -2.30 -9.09 -20.59
N SER A 186 -1.64 -9.84 -19.72
CA SER A 186 -0.79 -10.96 -20.13
C SER A 186 -1.60 -12.09 -20.79
N GLN A 187 -2.77 -12.42 -20.25
CA GLN A 187 -3.64 -13.48 -20.80
C GLN A 187 -4.32 -13.04 -22.10
N ASN A 188 -4.53 -11.73 -22.27
CA ASN A 188 -5.03 -11.13 -23.52
C ASN A 188 -3.91 -10.78 -24.52
N GLY A 189 -2.70 -11.33 -24.34
CA GLY A 189 -1.60 -11.19 -25.31
C GLY A 189 -0.95 -9.81 -25.36
N ILE A 190 -1.27 -8.90 -24.44
CA ILE A 190 -0.70 -7.56 -24.36
C ILE A 190 0.71 -7.65 -23.78
N LYS A 191 1.70 -7.23 -24.56
CA LYS A 191 3.12 -7.39 -24.22
C LYS A 191 3.74 -6.14 -23.59
N LEU A 192 3.13 -4.98 -23.78
CA LEU A 192 3.68 -3.68 -23.37
C LEU A 192 2.67 -2.92 -22.51
N VAL A 193 3.17 -2.15 -21.56
CA VAL A 193 2.40 -1.30 -20.66
C VAL A 193 3.05 0.06 -20.51
N ILE A 194 2.24 1.09 -20.32
CA ILE A 194 2.63 2.44 -19.93
C ILE A 194 2.63 2.52 -18.41
N TYR A 195 3.69 3.10 -17.84
CA TYR A 195 3.70 3.49 -16.44
C TYR A 195 2.88 4.77 -16.24
N TYR A 196 1.70 4.64 -15.65
CA TYR A 196 0.81 5.75 -15.37
C TYR A 196 1.01 6.21 -13.93
N ALA A 197 1.77 7.28 -13.75
CA ALA A 197 1.90 7.94 -12.46
C ALA A 197 0.64 8.76 -12.16
N THR A 198 -0.03 8.47 -11.05
CA THR A 198 -1.13 9.31 -10.52
C THR A 198 -0.63 10.74 -10.32
N VAL A 199 -1.39 11.73 -10.80
CA VAL A 199 -0.97 13.15 -10.82
C VAL A 199 -1.62 13.91 -9.67
N ASP A 200 -1.00 13.89 -8.49
CA ASP A 200 -1.48 14.70 -7.36
C ASP A 200 -0.37 15.10 -6.37
N ASP A 201 -0.78 15.63 -5.21
CA ASP A 201 0.05 16.11 -4.11
C ASP A 201 1.01 15.08 -3.51
N ARG A 202 0.87 13.80 -3.87
CA ARG A 202 1.71 12.70 -3.39
C ARG A 202 2.57 12.07 -4.50
N THR A 203 2.58 12.65 -5.70
CA THR A 203 3.46 12.20 -6.79
C THR A 203 4.92 12.35 -6.37
N CYS A 204 5.66 11.25 -6.27
CA CYS A 204 7.06 11.28 -5.86
C CYS A 204 8.02 11.52 -7.05
N PRO A 205 9.28 11.97 -6.81
CA PRO A 205 10.31 12.13 -7.83
C PRO A 205 10.47 10.95 -8.79
N TYR A 206 10.48 9.73 -8.23
CA TYR A 206 10.70 8.50 -8.98
C TYR A 206 9.52 8.19 -9.91
N CYS A 207 8.28 8.26 -9.41
CA CYS A 207 7.10 8.00 -10.22
C CYS A 207 6.91 9.07 -11.30
N ALA A 208 7.17 10.33 -10.96
CA ALA A 208 7.11 11.42 -11.92
C ALA A 208 8.09 11.20 -13.08
N ALA A 209 9.32 10.78 -12.78
CA ALA A 209 10.34 10.49 -13.78
C ALA A 209 9.96 9.31 -14.71
N GLN A 210 9.28 8.29 -14.19
CA GLN A 210 8.81 7.14 -14.96
C GLN A 210 7.50 7.38 -15.73
N ALA A 211 6.78 8.47 -15.48
CA ALA A 211 5.48 8.74 -16.09
C ALA A 211 5.52 8.67 -17.63
N GLY A 212 4.59 7.91 -18.22
CA GLY A 212 4.45 7.78 -19.67
C GLY A 212 5.54 6.93 -20.36
N ARG A 213 6.43 6.27 -19.59
CA ARG A 213 7.40 5.30 -20.15
C ARG A 213 6.75 3.97 -20.45
N VAL A 214 7.28 3.27 -21.45
CA VAL A 214 6.78 1.97 -21.89
C VAL A 214 7.69 0.83 -21.42
N PHE A 215 7.08 -0.19 -20.84
CA PHE A 215 7.76 -1.37 -20.31
C PHE A 215 7.15 -2.64 -20.89
N LYS A 216 7.92 -3.74 -20.90
CA LYS A 216 7.32 -5.07 -21.08
C LYS A 216 6.42 -5.36 -19.88
N VAL A 217 5.23 -5.92 -20.14
CA VAL A 217 4.22 -6.23 -19.09
C VAL A 217 4.79 -7.07 -17.94
N ASN A 218 5.73 -7.97 -18.24
CA ASN A 218 6.38 -8.84 -17.26
C ASN A 218 7.66 -8.28 -16.66
N ALA A 219 8.16 -7.14 -17.16
CA ALA A 219 9.38 -6.53 -16.67
C ALA A 219 9.11 -5.55 -15.51
N ILE A 220 7.90 -5.03 -15.36
CA ILE A 220 7.58 -4.01 -14.36
C ILE A 220 6.51 -4.50 -13.38
N ARG A 221 6.65 -4.10 -12.12
CA ARG A 221 5.66 -4.29 -11.05
C ARG A 221 5.37 -2.96 -10.38
N VAL A 222 4.11 -2.76 -10.03
CA VAL A 222 3.59 -1.60 -9.30
C VAL A 222 2.67 -2.16 -8.20
N PRO A 223 2.69 -1.64 -6.96
CA PRO A 223 3.43 -0.51 -6.45
C PRO A 223 4.94 -0.74 -6.45
N ARG A 224 5.66 0.35 -6.68
CA ARG A 224 7.12 0.35 -6.66
C ARG A 224 7.68 0.67 -5.27
N HIS A 225 7.01 1.54 -4.54
CA HIS A 225 7.43 1.98 -3.22
C HIS A 225 6.24 2.00 -2.25
N PRO A 226 6.51 2.15 -0.94
CA PRO A 226 5.46 2.43 0.03
C PRO A 226 4.63 3.67 -0.38
N ASN A 227 3.31 3.58 -0.31
CA ASN A 227 2.34 4.61 -0.80
C ASN A 227 2.36 4.88 -2.31
N CYS A 228 2.95 4.01 -3.13
CA CYS A 228 2.85 4.14 -4.58
C CYS A 228 1.42 3.81 -5.04
N ARG A 229 0.78 4.77 -5.71
CA ARG A 229 -0.57 4.64 -6.29
C ARG A 229 -0.57 4.57 -7.81
N CYS A 230 0.61 4.42 -8.40
CA CYS A 230 0.72 4.33 -9.85
C CYS A 230 0.04 3.06 -10.35
N ILE A 231 -0.32 3.08 -11.63
CA ILE A 231 -0.96 1.95 -12.30
C ILE A 231 -0.27 1.61 -13.62
N LEU A 232 -0.54 0.42 -14.13
CA LEU A 232 -0.13 -0.02 -15.45
C LEU A 232 -1.30 0.10 -16.44
N VAL A 233 -1.08 0.81 -17.54
CA VAL A 233 -2.05 0.96 -18.63
C VAL A 233 -1.53 0.17 -19.83
N PRO A 234 -2.35 -0.54 -20.62
CA PRO A 234 -1.85 -1.28 -21.76
C PRO A 234 -1.20 -0.34 -22.81
N TYR A 235 -0.21 -0.86 -23.55
CA TYR A 235 0.34 -0.18 -24.72
C TYR A 235 0.28 -1.12 -25.91
N LEU A 236 -0.53 -0.77 -26.90
CA LEU A 236 -0.72 -1.58 -28.09
C LEU A 236 0.05 -0.97 -29.24
N SER A 237 1.14 -1.62 -29.64
CA SER A 237 1.96 -1.19 -30.76
C SER A 237 1.62 -1.92 -32.04
N ASN A 238 1.71 -1.21 -33.17
CA ASN A 238 1.77 -1.83 -34.50
C ASN A 238 3.07 -2.63 -34.70
N GLU A 239 3.23 -3.21 -35.89
CA GLU A 239 4.41 -4.00 -36.28
C GLU A 239 5.75 -3.25 -36.11
N PHE A 240 5.71 -1.92 -36.18
CA PHE A 240 6.87 -1.04 -36.00
C PHE A 240 7.06 -0.60 -34.53
N GLY A 241 6.33 -1.20 -33.60
CA GLY A 241 6.46 -0.91 -32.18
C GLY A 241 5.89 0.44 -31.74
N ARG A 242 5.04 1.09 -32.58
CA ARG A 242 4.47 2.42 -32.34
C ARG A 242 2.95 2.41 -32.43
N ASN A 243 2.31 3.39 -31.81
CA ASN A 243 0.88 3.65 -32.01
C ASN A 243 0.62 5.12 -31.74
N ARG A 244 0.12 5.84 -32.76
CA ARG A 244 0.00 7.30 -32.72
C ARG A 244 -0.85 7.78 -31.54
N GLU A 245 -1.95 7.10 -31.26
CA GLU A 245 -2.88 7.47 -30.19
C GLU A 245 -2.26 7.23 -28.81
N TYR A 246 -1.77 6.01 -28.55
CA TYR A 246 -1.08 5.68 -27.30
C TYR A 246 0.19 6.51 -27.08
N ASP A 247 0.92 6.83 -28.16
CA ASP A 247 2.10 7.68 -28.11
C ASP A 247 1.73 9.14 -27.81
N ALA A 248 0.60 9.64 -28.31
CA ALA A 248 0.08 10.96 -27.94
C ALA A 248 -0.35 10.99 -26.47
N PHE A 249 -1.13 10.00 -26.04
CA PHE A 249 -1.59 9.83 -24.66
C PHE A 249 -0.42 9.81 -23.66
N ARG A 250 0.54 8.89 -23.84
CA ARG A 250 1.67 8.76 -22.90
C ARG A 250 2.54 10.02 -22.83
N ARG A 251 2.70 10.74 -23.95
CA ARG A 251 3.45 12.01 -24.00
C ARG A 251 2.69 13.13 -23.30
N SER A 252 1.38 13.21 -23.52
CA SER A 252 0.51 14.16 -22.83
C SER A 252 0.60 13.95 -21.31
N HIS A 253 0.42 12.70 -20.86
CA HIS A 253 0.52 12.32 -19.46
C HIS A 253 1.88 12.68 -18.85
N ARG A 254 2.98 12.28 -19.50
CA ARG A 254 4.34 12.62 -19.05
C ARG A 254 4.53 14.13 -18.91
N ASN A 255 4.04 14.91 -19.87
CA ASN A 255 4.14 16.37 -19.83
C ASN A 255 3.31 16.96 -18.69
N ALA A 256 2.11 16.45 -18.44
CA ALA A 256 1.26 16.87 -17.32
C ALA A 256 1.94 16.59 -15.98
N VAL A 257 2.43 15.37 -15.77
CA VAL A 257 3.15 14.96 -14.56
C VAL A 257 4.43 15.78 -14.35
N HIS A 258 5.22 15.99 -15.39
CA HIS A 258 6.45 16.79 -15.29
C HIS A 258 6.15 18.27 -15.00
N ARG A 259 5.07 18.83 -15.57
CA ARG A 259 4.63 20.19 -15.28
C ARG A 259 4.21 20.32 -13.81
N TYR A 260 3.47 19.33 -13.30
CA TYR A 260 3.09 19.25 -11.90
C TYR A 260 4.33 19.13 -10.99
N ALA A 261 5.26 18.22 -11.29
CA ALA A 261 6.48 18.06 -10.51
C ALA A 261 7.29 19.37 -10.42
N ARG A 262 7.46 20.06 -11.55
CA ARG A 262 8.14 21.36 -11.61
C ARG A 262 7.43 22.44 -10.78
N SER A 263 6.09 22.51 -10.82
CA SER A 263 5.34 23.51 -10.04
C SER A 263 5.44 23.28 -8.53
N ARG A 264 5.81 22.07 -8.11
CA ARG A 264 6.02 21.69 -6.70
C ARG A 264 7.49 21.66 -6.29
N GLY A 265 8.42 22.04 -7.17
CA GLY A 265 9.86 22.00 -6.90
C GLY A 265 10.42 20.58 -6.75
N ILE A 266 9.75 19.59 -7.32
CA ILE A 266 10.19 18.20 -7.30
C ILE A 266 11.25 18.00 -8.39
N GLU A 267 12.48 17.70 -7.97
CA GLU A 267 13.54 17.26 -8.87
C GLU A 267 13.27 15.82 -9.32
N LEU A 268 13.29 15.57 -10.62
CA LEU A 268 13.00 14.24 -11.18
C LEU A 268 14.21 13.32 -11.02
N ASP A 269 13.98 12.09 -10.56
CA ASP A 269 15.02 11.08 -10.40
C ASP A 269 14.75 9.89 -11.34
N ASP A 270 15.58 9.78 -12.37
CA ASP A 270 15.54 8.73 -13.39
C ASP A 270 16.36 7.48 -13.04
N GLY A 271 17.10 7.54 -11.93
CA GLY A 271 17.91 6.46 -11.40
C GLY A 271 17.09 5.26 -10.92
N PRO A 272 17.76 4.15 -10.58
CA PRO A 272 17.09 3.05 -9.90
C PRO A 272 16.60 3.59 -8.56
N ALA A 273 15.30 3.47 -8.31
CA ALA A 273 14.80 3.83 -6.99
C ALA A 273 15.43 2.91 -5.94
N TYR A 274 15.53 3.36 -4.68
CA TYR A 274 16.23 2.60 -3.61
C TYR A 274 15.82 1.11 -3.53
N PHE A 275 14.55 0.82 -3.80
CA PHE A 275 13.96 -0.53 -3.79
C PHE A 275 14.08 -1.30 -5.12
N GLU A 276 14.54 -0.66 -6.21
CA GLU A 276 14.91 -1.34 -7.47
C GLU A 276 16.34 -1.88 -7.44
N GLN A 277 17.11 -1.59 -6.41
CA GLN A 277 18.49 -2.06 -6.29
C GLN A 277 18.60 -3.58 -6.06
N SER A 278 17.49 -4.28 -5.76
CA SER A 278 17.40 -5.74 -5.81
C SER A 278 17.14 -6.21 -7.24
N GLN A 279 18.17 -6.79 -7.87
CA GLN A 279 18.13 -7.33 -9.23
C GLN A 279 17.15 -8.52 -9.40
N PRO A 280 16.64 -8.76 -10.63
CA PRO A 280 16.90 -8.02 -11.87
C PRO A 280 16.00 -6.79 -12.07
N LEU A 281 16.59 -5.72 -12.62
CA LEU A 281 15.88 -4.49 -12.99
C LEU A 281 14.90 -4.72 -14.16
N PRO A 282 13.77 -4.01 -14.22
CA PRO A 282 12.87 -3.99 -15.37
C PRO A 282 13.60 -3.61 -16.67
N VAL A 283 13.54 -4.46 -17.70
CA VAL A 283 14.06 -4.11 -19.04
C VAL A 283 13.20 -3.00 -19.65
N ARG A 284 13.76 -1.79 -19.75
CA ARG A 284 13.18 -0.61 -20.42
C ARG A 284 13.20 -0.82 -21.94
N LYS A 285 12.09 -0.56 -22.65
CA LYS A 285 12.07 -0.57 -24.13
C LYS A 285 12.77 0.65 -24.72
N ASP A 286 12.76 1.75 -23.98
CA ASP A 286 13.25 3.07 -24.42
C ASP A 286 14.69 3.37 -23.95
N ALA A 287 15.39 2.39 -23.36
CA ALA A 287 16.79 2.55 -23.02
C ALA A 287 17.62 2.49 -24.30
N THR A 288 17.92 3.65 -24.87
CA THR A 288 19.15 3.80 -25.66
C THR A 288 20.32 3.46 -24.75
N ASN A 289 21.21 2.60 -25.25
CA ASN A 289 22.53 2.30 -24.65
C ASN A 289 23.21 3.55 -24.09
#